data_AF-A0A7W6R4T8-F1
#
_entry.id   AF-A0A7W6R4T8-F1
#
_cell.length_a   1.000
_cell.length_b   1.000
_cell.length_c   1.000
_cell.angle_alpha   90.00
_cell.angle_beta   90.00
_cell.angle_gamma   90.00
#
_symmetry.space_group_name_H-M   'P 1'
#
loop_
_entity.id
_entity.type
_entity.pdbx_description
1 polymer ?
#
loop_
_entity_poly.entity_id
_entity_poly.type
_entity_poly.pdbx_seq_one_letter_code
_entity_poly.pdbx_strand_id
1 'polypeptide(L)'
;MRAFAFYLILLLAMPLAALAVVLPANVYRAQGIAAPDCDGPLQVLIFAVPAILIYGAGTLLAYRAGRRFHRLVAFLCLIVALATVPNIAEAMHELYRNAADGECGG
;
A
#
# COMPACT_ATOMS: atom_id res chain seq x y z
N MET A 1 -13.47 20.82 -15.72
CA MET A 1 -12.57 21.03 -14.57
C MET A 1 -12.50 19.84 -13.61
N ARG A 2 -13.62 19.24 -13.17
CA ARG A 2 -13.64 18.12 -12.20
C ARG A 2 -12.78 16.89 -12.56
N ALA A 3 -12.78 16.45 -13.82
CA ALA A 3 -11.97 15.30 -14.23
C ALA A 3 -10.47 15.57 -14.17
N PHE A 4 -10.05 16.82 -14.42
CA PHE A 4 -8.64 17.21 -14.40
C PHE A 4 -8.08 17.21 -12.96
N ALA A 5 -8.86 17.71 -12.00
CA ALA A 5 -8.53 17.66 -10.58
C ALA A 5 -8.37 16.21 -10.08
N PHE A 6 -9.22 15.29 -10.56
CA PHE A 6 -9.13 13.88 -10.20
C PHE A 6 -7.83 13.21 -10.67
N TYR A 7 -7.44 13.46 -11.92
CA TYR A 7 -6.16 12.96 -12.44
C TYR A 7 -4.96 13.58 -11.73
N LEU A 8 -5.06 14.87 -11.36
CA LEU A 8 -4.00 15.54 -10.60
C LEU A 8 -3.80 14.89 -9.23
N ILE A 9 -4.89 14.56 -8.51
CA ILE A 9 -4.83 13.88 -7.21
C ILE A 9 -4.18 12.49 -7.35
N LEU A 10 -4.54 11.73 -8.39
CA LEU A 10 -3.93 10.44 -8.70
C LEU A 10 -2.42 10.55 -8.97
N LEU A 11 -2.00 11.61 -9.64
CA LEU A 11 -0.59 11.86 -9.96
C LEU A 11 0.18 12.31 -8.71
N LEU A 12 -0.43 13.15 -7.87
CA LEU A 12 0.16 13.60 -6.61
C LEU A 12 0.25 12.46 -5.56
N ALA A 13 -0.62 11.46 -5.64
CA ALA A 13 -0.63 10.29 -4.75
C ALA A 13 0.35 9.18 -5.20
N MET A 14 0.97 9.31 -6.38
CA MET A 14 1.94 8.34 -6.89
C MET A 14 3.15 8.11 -5.96
N PRO A 15 3.74 9.13 -5.31
CA PRO A 15 4.84 8.93 -4.37
C PRO A 15 4.41 8.11 -3.15
N LEU A 16 3.19 8.31 -2.64
CA LEU A 16 2.63 7.54 -1.52
C LEU A 16 2.50 6.06 -1.88
N ALA A 17 2.02 5.76 -3.09
CA ALA A 17 1.95 4.38 -3.57
C ALA A 17 3.34 3.77 -3.77
N ALA A 18 4.30 4.52 -4.31
CA ALA A 18 5.68 4.06 -4.46
C ALA A 18 6.30 3.74 -3.09
N LEU A 19 6.10 4.60 -2.09
CA LEU A 19 6.57 4.37 -0.72
C LEU A 19 5.90 3.15 -0.09
N ALA A 20 4.59 2.94 -0.29
CA ALA A 20 3.89 1.76 0.21
C ALA A 20 4.39 0.43 -0.40
N VAL A 21 4.95 0.47 -1.61
CA VAL A 21 5.52 -0.71 -2.29
C VAL A 21 7.01 -0.89 -1.98
N VAL A 22 7.76 0.19 -1.81
CA VAL A 22 9.23 0.13 -1.67
C VAL A 22 9.67 0.03 -0.21
N LEU A 23 8.92 0.61 0.75
CA LEU A 23 9.33 0.52 2.13
C LEU A 23 9.21 -0.92 2.64
N PRO A 24 10.32 -1.51 3.12
CA PRO A 24 10.31 -2.84 3.70
C PRO A 24 9.47 -2.85 4.98
N ALA A 25 8.81 -3.98 5.23
CA ALA A 25 7.99 -4.20 6.42
C ALA A 25 8.79 -4.15 7.73
N ASN A 26 10.10 -4.39 7.67
CA ASN A 26 11.00 -4.45 8.81
C ASN A 26 12.13 -3.42 8.62
N VAL A 27 12.18 -2.45 9.53
CA VAL A 27 13.15 -1.34 9.49
C VAL A 27 14.56 -1.87 9.79
N TYR A 28 14.68 -2.88 10.63
CA TYR A 28 15.92 -3.57 10.96
C TYR A 28 16.47 -4.37 9.76
N ARG A 29 15.60 -5.06 9.00
CA ARG A 29 16.01 -5.74 7.76
C ARG A 29 16.55 -4.76 6.73
N ALA A 30 15.94 -3.57 6.64
CA ALA A 30 16.42 -2.50 5.76
C ALA A 30 17.84 -2.03 6.12
N GLN A 31 18.19 -2.14 7.40
CA GLN A 31 19.51 -1.82 7.95
C GLN A 31 20.47 -3.01 7.95
N GLY A 32 20.07 -4.17 7.40
CA GLY A 32 20.87 -5.39 7.38
C GLY A 32 20.93 -6.14 8.72
N ILE A 33 20.07 -5.78 9.67
CA ILE A 33 20.00 -6.39 10.99
C ILE A 33 18.83 -7.39 10.99
N ALA A 34 19.15 -8.66 11.23
CA ALA A 34 18.13 -9.69 11.48
C ALA A 34 17.66 -9.60 12.93
N ALA A 35 16.80 -8.63 13.22
CA ALA A 35 16.11 -8.49 14.51
C ALA A 35 14.59 -8.61 14.31
N PRO A 36 13.87 -9.20 15.28
CA PRO A 36 12.42 -9.24 15.27
C PRO A 36 11.85 -7.82 15.44
N ASP A 37 10.95 -7.45 14.53
CA ASP A 37 10.26 -6.15 14.57
C ASP A 37 8.91 -6.34 15.27
N CYS A 38 8.77 -5.81 16.48
CA CYS A 38 7.58 -5.97 17.34
C CYS A 38 6.64 -4.75 17.30
N ASP A 39 6.99 -3.69 16.56
CA ASP A 39 6.15 -2.49 16.40
C ASP A 39 4.90 -2.73 15.52
N GLY A 40 4.80 -3.92 14.92
CA GLY A 40 3.69 -4.36 14.10
C GLY A 40 3.63 -3.68 12.73
N PRO A 41 2.62 -4.00 11.89
CA PRO A 41 2.54 -3.52 10.52
C PRO A 41 2.13 -2.03 10.43
N LEU A 42 2.10 -1.30 11.54
CA LEU A 42 1.56 0.06 11.64
C LEU A 42 2.25 1.00 10.63
N GLN A 43 3.57 0.88 10.49
CA GLN A 43 4.34 1.69 9.56
C GLN A 43 3.97 1.44 8.09
N VAL A 44 3.75 0.17 7.72
CA VAL A 44 3.30 -0.21 6.38
C VAL A 44 1.86 0.26 6.15
N LEU A 45 0.98 0.12 7.14
CA LEU A 45 -0.42 0.54 7.05
C LEU A 45 -0.58 2.05 6.89
N ILE A 46 0.26 2.87 7.54
CA ILE A 46 0.21 4.34 7.43
C ILE A 46 0.35 4.80 5.98
N PHE A 47 1.14 4.09 5.16
CA PHE A 47 1.30 4.42 3.74
C PHE A 47 0.34 3.63 2.84
N ALA A 48 0.11 2.36 3.14
CA ALA A 48 -0.70 1.49 2.29
C ALA A 48 -2.20 1.82 2.37
N VAL A 49 -2.73 2.16 3.55
CA VAL A 49 -4.15 2.52 3.72
C VAL A 49 -4.56 3.74 2.88
N PRO A 50 -3.88 4.90 2.97
CA PRO A 50 -4.24 6.05 2.13
C PRO A 50 -4.02 5.77 0.64
N ALA A 51 -2.99 5.00 0.26
CA ALA A 51 -2.80 4.60 -1.13
C ALA A 51 -3.99 3.75 -1.64
N ILE A 52 -4.41 2.74 -0.89
CA ILE A 52 -5.56 1.89 -1.24
C ILE A 52 -6.84 2.71 -1.32
N LEU A 53 -7.07 3.65 -0.41
CA LEU A 53 -8.27 4.49 -0.44
C LEU A 53 -8.30 5.40 -1.68
N ILE A 54 -7.18 6.06 -2.00
CA ILE A 54 -7.11 6.98 -3.14
C ILE A 54 -7.24 6.22 -4.46
N TYR A 55 -6.44 5.16 -4.66
CA TYR A 55 -6.47 4.39 -5.89
C TYR A 55 -7.70 3.48 -6.00
N GLY A 56 -8.21 2.94 -4.90
CA GLY A 56 -9.47 2.18 -4.85
C GLY A 56 -10.68 3.03 -5.24
N ALA A 57 -10.83 4.23 -4.65
CA ALA A 57 -11.85 5.18 -5.06
C ALA A 57 -11.65 5.64 -6.52
N GLY A 58 -10.38 5.86 -6.91
CA GLY A 58 -9.87 6.01 -8.27
C GLY A 58 -10.51 5.04 -9.26
N THR A 59 -10.35 3.77 -8.94
CA THR A 59 -10.82 2.61 -9.72
C THR A 59 -12.33 2.61 -9.86
N LEU A 60 -13.05 2.76 -8.75
CA LEU A 60 -14.51 2.68 -8.69
C LEU A 60 -15.19 3.81 -9.49
N LEU A 61 -14.66 5.03 -9.36
CA LEU A 61 -15.16 6.21 -10.06
C LEU A 61 -14.85 6.14 -11.56
N ALA A 62 -13.64 5.73 -11.94
CA ALA A 62 -13.25 5.61 -13.34
C ALA A 62 -13.99 4.44 -14.03
N TYR A 63 -14.21 3.32 -13.34
CA TYR A 63 -14.99 2.20 -13.85
C TYR A 63 -16.45 2.60 -14.13
N ARG A 64 -17.10 3.33 -13.21
CA ARG A 64 -18.47 3.83 -13.38
C ARG A 64 -18.64 4.79 -14.57
N ALA A 65 -17.59 5.51 -14.96
CA ALA A 65 -17.66 6.46 -16.07
C ALA A 65 -17.77 5.82 -17.47
N GLY A 66 -17.64 4.50 -17.59
CA GLY A 66 -18.00 3.70 -18.78
C GLY A 66 -17.14 3.87 -20.05
N ARG A 67 -16.38 4.96 -20.18
CA ARG A 67 -15.52 5.22 -21.36
C ARG A 67 -14.28 4.33 -21.35
N ARG A 68 -13.82 3.93 -22.55
CA ARG A 68 -12.62 3.08 -22.74
C ARG A 68 -11.38 3.63 -22.02
N PHE A 69 -11.17 4.95 -22.08
CA PHE A 69 -10.03 5.59 -21.42
C PHE A 69 -10.09 5.51 -19.89
N HIS A 70 -11.28 5.62 -19.30
CA HIS A 70 -11.45 5.50 -17.85
C HIS A 70 -11.31 4.05 -17.36
N ARG A 71 -11.55 3.05 -18.21
CA ARG A 71 -11.26 1.64 -17.87
C ARG A 71 -9.76 1.37 -17.71
N LEU A 72 -8.92 1.94 -18.59
CA LEU A 72 -7.46 1.83 -18.46
C LEU A 72 -6.97 2.46 -17.16
N VAL A 73 -7.48 3.65 -16.83
CA VAL A 73 -7.17 4.34 -15.57
C VAL A 73 -7.62 3.51 -14.37
N ALA A 74 -8.82 2.95 -14.40
CA ALA A 74 -9.30 2.07 -13.35
C ALA A 74 -8.38 0.85 -13.18
N PHE A 75 -7.97 0.22 -14.29
CA PHE A 75 -7.08 -0.93 -14.25
C PHE A 75 -5.71 -0.60 -13.65
N LEU A 76 -5.12 0.55 -14.02
CA LEU A 76 -3.87 1.02 -13.43
C LEU A 76 -4.00 1.29 -11.92
N CYS A 77 -5.08 1.95 -11.50
CA CYS A 77 -5.35 2.18 -10.08
C CYS A 77 -5.53 0.87 -9.30
N LEU A 78 -6.19 -0.12 -9.90
CA LEU A 78 -6.36 -1.45 -9.30
C LEU A 78 -5.01 -2.16 -9.13
N ILE A 79 -4.15 -2.12 -10.14
CA ILE A 79 -2.79 -2.70 -10.04
C ILE A 79 -2.01 -2.05 -8.90
N VAL A 80 -2.05 -0.72 -8.79
CA VAL A 80 -1.35 0.02 -7.72
C VAL A 80 -1.88 -0.38 -6.34
N ALA A 81 -3.20 -0.51 -6.18
CA ALA A 81 -3.80 -0.95 -4.92
C ALA A 81 -3.48 -2.41 -4.59
N LEU A 82 -3.36 -3.29 -5.59
CA LEU A 82 -2.99 -4.69 -5.38
C LEU A 82 -1.50 -4.86 -5.08
N ALA A 83 -0.63 -4.00 -5.62
CA ALA A 83 0.80 -4.05 -5.39
C ALA A 83 1.21 -3.79 -3.93
N THR A 84 0.36 -3.14 -3.13
CA THR A 84 0.62 -2.89 -1.70
C THR A 84 0.23 -4.08 -0.80
N VAL A 85 -0.59 -5.02 -1.29
CA VAL A 85 -1.05 -6.21 -0.55
C VAL A 85 0.09 -7.15 -0.13
N PRO A 86 1.06 -7.52 -0.98
CA PRO A 86 2.13 -8.42 -0.57
C PRO A 86 2.99 -7.85 0.57
N ASN A 87 3.30 -6.54 0.56
CA ASN A 87 4.02 -5.89 1.66
C ASN A 87 3.25 -5.96 2.98
N ILE A 88 1.92 -5.74 2.95
CA ILE A 88 1.08 -5.88 4.14
C ILE A 88 1.07 -7.35 4.62
N ALA A 89 0.98 -8.30 3.70
CA ALA A 89 0.92 -9.72 4.01
C ALA A 89 2.23 -10.22 4.65
N GLU A 90 3.39 -9.81 4.12
CA GLU A 90 4.70 -10.13 4.72
C GLU A 90 4.84 -9.48 6.10
N ALA A 91 4.47 -8.21 6.27
CA ALA A 91 4.51 -7.54 7.56
C ALA A 91 3.65 -8.26 8.61
N MET A 92 2.45 -8.68 8.23
CA MET A 92 1.55 -9.43 9.12
C MET A 92 2.09 -10.83 9.42
N HIS A 93 2.65 -11.52 8.42
CA HIS A 93 3.24 -12.84 8.59
C HIS A 93 4.43 -12.79 9.56
N GLU A 94 5.30 -11.79 9.41
CA GLU A 94 6.47 -11.60 10.26
C GLU A 94 6.07 -11.27 11.71
N LEU A 95 5.07 -10.40 11.91
CA LEU A 95 4.51 -10.14 13.25
C LEU A 95 3.92 -11.41 13.87
N TYR A 96 3.09 -12.16 13.14
CA TYR A 96 2.47 -13.39 13.65
C TYR A 96 3.52 -14.44 14.03
N ARG A 97 4.58 -14.56 13.24
CA ARG A 97 5.68 -15.47 13.51
C ARG A 97 6.44 -15.08 14.77
N ASN A 98 6.84 -13.81 14.88
CA ASN A 98 7.59 -13.31 16.04
C ASN A 98 6.75 -13.37 17.34
N ALA A 99 5.43 -13.18 17.24
CA ALA A 99 4.50 -13.37 18.36
C ALA A 99 4.34 -14.84 18.76
N ALA A 100 4.30 -15.76 17.79
CA ALA A 100 4.24 -17.21 18.06
C ALA A 100 5.54 -17.76 18.66
N ASP A 101 6.68 -17.22 18.24
CA ASP A 101 8.01 -17.59 18.74
C ASP A 101 8.32 -16.95 20.12
N GLY A 102 7.41 -16.11 20.65
CA GLY A 102 7.53 -15.49 21.97
C GLY A 102 8.57 -14.36 22.05
N GLU A 103 9.14 -13.95 20.92
CA GLU A 103 10.18 -12.91 20.86
C GLU A 103 9.64 -11.52 21.20
N CYS A 104 8.33 -11.30 20.97
CA CYS A 104 7.64 -10.03 21.27
C CYS A 104 6.87 -10.04 22.62
N GLY A 105 7.01 -11.08 23.44
CA GLY A 105 6.36 -11.21 24.75
C GLY A 105 7.38 -11.24 25.88
N GLY A 106 7.84 -10.07 26.30
CA GLY A 106 8.56 -9.90 27.58
C GLY A 106 7.60 -9.93 28.77
#